data_AF-A0A7D5K1A1-F1
#
_entry.id   AF-A0A7D5K1A1-F1
#
_cell.length_a   1.000
_cell.length_b   1.000
_cell.length_c   1.000
_cell.angle_alpha   90.00
_cell.angle_beta   90.00
_cell.angle_gamma   90.00
#
_symmetry.space_group_name_H-M   'P 1'
#
loop_
_entity.id
_entity.type
_entity.pdbx_description
1 polymer ?
#
loop_
_entity_poly.entity_id
_entity_poly.type
_entity_poly.pdbx_seq_one_letter_code
_entity_poly.pdbx_strand_id
1 'polypeptide(L)'
;MSRPSRTKSGFHGFLKALVAVIIIFSSAAFGFLFLGPLGAMLGGLFGVYVATADQRRTRTEELEPDQVSCQECEADNVRSANYCQNCGVELETAEPENPARKKSNGEVYYCDKCGNTVPEESESCPDCGRELS
;
A
#
# COMPACT_ATOMS: atom_id res chain seq x y z
N MET A 1 -6.23 48.14 81.44
CA MET A 1 -5.36 47.30 80.57
C MET A 1 -6.21 46.61 79.51
N SER A 2 -6.09 47.01 78.24
CA SER A 2 -6.80 46.39 77.11
C SER A 2 -5.95 45.27 76.50
N ARG A 3 -6.49 44.04 76.42
CA ARG A 3 -5.83 42.88 75.79
C ARG A 3 -6.08 42.89 74.28
N PRO A 4 -5.07 42.68 73.41
CA PRO A 4 -5.30 42.57 71.98
C PRO A 4 -5.91 41.21 71.62
N SER A 5 -6.99 41.25 70.83
CA SER A 5 -7.67 40.09 70.26
C SER A 5 -6.78 39.38 69.23
N ARG A 6 -6.47 38.11 69.54
CA ARG A 6 -5.63 37.19 68.78
C ARG A 6 -6.23 36.87 67.40
N THR A 7 -5.39 36.97 66.37
CA THR A 7 -5.62 36.82 64.94
C THR A 7 -6.18 35.44 64.55
N LYS A 8 -7.50 35.35 64.34
CA LYS A 8 -8.17 34.12 63.84
C LYS A 8 -8.20 34.01 62.30
N SER A 9 -7.82 35.06 61.58
CA SER A 9 -7.97 35.16 60.12
C SER A 9 -6.86 34.48 59.31
N GLY A 10 -5.63 34.38 59.85
CA GLY A 10 -4.48 33.81 59.11
C GLY A 10 -4.51 32.29 58.97
N PHE A 11 -4.96 31.59 60.02
CA PHE A 11 -4.95 30.12 60.05
C PHE A 11 -5.94 29.49 59.07
N HIS A 12 -7.10 30.13 58.88
CA HIS A 12 -8.13 29.64 57.96
C HIS A 12 -7.75 29.87 56.48
N GLY A 13 -7.00 30.94 56.19
CA GLY A 13 -6.43 31.18 54.85
C GLY A 13 -5.34 30.17 54.50
N PHE A 14 -4.44 29.89 55.44
CA PHE A 14 -3.37 28.91 55.26
C PHE A 14 -3.91 27.48 55.05
N LEU A 15 -4.92 27.07 55.84
CA LEU A 15 -5.54 25.76 55.70
C LEU A 15 -6.24 25.58 54.34
N LYS A 16 -6.93 26.62 53.84
CA LYS A 16 -7.56 26.60 52.51
C LYS A 16 -6.53 26.50 51.38
N ALA A 17 -5.42 27.22 51.49
CA ALA A 17 -4.33 27.14 50.52
C ALA A 17 -3.69 25.75 50.50
N LEU A 18 -3.47 25.15 51.67
CA LEU A 18 -2.87 23.82 51.80
C LEU A 18 -3.79 22.73 51.21
N VAL A 19 -5.11 22.80 51.48
CA VAL A 19 -6.10 21.88 50.89
C VAL A 19 -6.14 22.01 49.36
N ALA A 20 -6.08 23.24 48.81
CA ALA A 20 -6.06 23.46 47.37
C ALA A 20 -4.82 22.85 46.70
N VAL A 21 -3.64 23.00 47.32
CA VAL A 21 -2.39 22.41 46.82
C VAL A 21 -2.45 20.88 46.82
N ILE A 22 -2.98 20.26 47.88
CA ILE A 22 -3.15 18.80 47.95
C ILE A 22 -4.10 18.29 46.86
N ILE A 23 -5.21 18.99 46.60
CA ILE A 23 -6.18 18.60 45.56
C ILE A 23 -5.54 18.68 44.16
N ILE A 24 -4.78 19.75 43.88
CA ILE A 24 -4.09 19.93 42.60
C ILE A 24 -3.03 18.84 42.39
N PHE A 25 -2.18 18.58 43.39
CA PHE A 25 -1.17 17.53 43.31
C PHE A 25 -1.78 16.13 43.20
N SER A 26 -2.91 15.87 43.87
CA SER A 26 -3.65 14.63 43.72
C SER A 26 -4.15 14.49 42.28
N SER A 27 -4.82 15.50 41.73
CA SER A 27 -5.35 15.43 40.35
C SER A 27 -4.25 15.22 39.29
N ALA A 28 -3.06 15.80 39.49
CA ALA A 28 -1.91 15.57 38.61
C ALA A 28 -1.35 14.14 38.73
N ALA A 29 -1.23 13.61 39.96
CA ALA A 29 -0.76 12.25 40.19
C ALA A 29 -1.77 11.19 39.70
N PHE A 30 -3.07 11.42 39.92
CA PHE A 30 -4.14 10.54 39.43
C PHE A 30 -4.26 10.58 37.90
N GLY A 31 -4.07 11.74 37.27
CA GLY A 31 -4.01 11.86 35.81
C GLY A 31 -2.84 11.06 35.21
N PHE A 32 -1.62 11.22 35.74
CA PHE A 32 -0.45 10.49 35.25
C PHE A 32 -0.50 8.98 35.55
N LEU A 33 -1.04 8.56 36.69
CA LEU A 33 -1.10 7.15 37.07
C LEU A 33 -2.21 6.36 36.38
N PHE A 34 -3.35 7.00 36.04
CA PHE A 34 -4.48 6.29 35.42
C PHE A 34 -4.60 6.52 33.91
N LEU A 35 -4.24 7.70 33.38
CA LEU A 35 -4.24 7.96 31.93
C LEU A 35 -2.88 7.65 31.26
N GLY A 36 -1.81 7.53 32.02
CA GLY A 36 -0.47 7.24 31.51
C GLY A 36 -0.29 5.82 30.96
N PRO A 37 -0.44 4.75 31.77
CA PRO A 37 -0.08 3.41 31.32
C PRO A 37 -1.09 2.83 30.32
N LEU A 38 -2.39 3.06 30.52
CA LEU A 38 -3.43 2.63 29.58
C LEU A 38 -3.39 3.46 28.27
N GLY A 39 -3.13 4.77 28.37
CA GLY A 39 -2.95 5.63 27.22
C GLY A 39 -1.74 5.24 26.37
N ALA A 40 -0.61 4.88 27.01
CA ALA A 40 0.58 4.39 26.32
C ALA A 40 0.36 3.03 25.63
N MET A 41 -0.40 2.12 26.26
CA MET A 41 -0.76 0.82 25.68
C MET A 41 -1.65 0.97 24.44
N LEU A 42 -2.74 1.75 24.54
CA LEU A 42 -3.66 1.98 23.42
C LEU A 42 -3.02 2.80 22.30
N GLY A 43 -2.25 3.84 22.64
CA GLY A 43 -1.49 4.64 21.68
C GLY A 43 -0.41 3.83 20.97
N GLY A 44 0.28 2.93 21.68
CA GLY A 44 1.26 2.01 21.12
C GLY A 44 0.63 1.01 20.13
N LEU A 45 -0.48 0.38 20.51
CA LEU A 45 -1.21 -0.54 19.61
C LEU A 45 -1.75 0.18 18.37
N PHE A 46 -2.29 1.39 18.52
CA PHE A 46 -2.74 2.19 17.38
C PHE A 46 -1.59 2.59 16.47
N GLY A 47 -0.43 2.98 17.03
CA GLY A 47 0.78 3.27 16.27
C GLY A 47 1.29 2.07 15.46
N VAL A 48 1.34 0.87 16.08
CA VAL A 48 1.71 -0.38 15.38
C VAL A 48 0.67 -0.77 14.32
N TYR A 49 -0.62 -0.62 14.63
CA TYR A 49 -1.69 -0.87 13.67
C TYR A 49 -1.59 0.05 12.45
N VAL A 50 -1.39 1.36 12.64
CA VAL A 50 -1.22 2.31 11.54
C VAL A 50 0.07 2.03 10.78
N ALA A 51 1.20 1.76 11.45
CA ALA A 51 2.46 1.43 10.80
C ALA A 51 2.36 0.15 9.94
N THR A 52 1.58 -0.84 10.36
CA THR A 52 1.35 -2.07 9.58
C THR A 52 0.23 -1.91 8.54
N ALA A 53 -0.72 -1.00 8.75
CA ALA A 53 -1.77 -0.66 7.79
C ALA A 53 -1.26 0.21 6.62
N ASP A 54 -0.24 1.04 6.84
CA ASP A 54 0.35 1.92 5.83
C ASP A 54 1.17 1.15 4.77
N GLN A 55 1.55 -0.10 5.06
CA GLN A 55 2.40 -0.92 4.18
C GLN A 55 1.72 -1.32 2.84
N ARG A 56 0.44 -0.99 2.63
CA ARG A 56 -0.25 -1.19 1.34
C ARG A 56 -0.13 -0.01 0.37
N ARG A 57 0.38 1.15 0.77
CA ARG A 57 0.30 2.36 -0.08
C ARG A 57 1.50 2.62 -0.97
N THR A 58 2.63 1.93 -0.77
CA THR A 58 3.83 2.08 -1.62
C THR A 58 4.03 0.98 -2.65
N ARG A 59 3.07 0.05 -2.79
CA ARG A 59 2.99 -0.88 -3.94
C ARG A 59 1.83 -0.53 -4.87
N THR A 60 1.65 0.75 -5.10
CA THR A 60 1.19 1.21 -6.39
C THR A 60 2.25 2.22 -6.78
N GLU A 61 3.36 1.69 -7.32
CA GLU A 61 3.97 2.35 -8.45
C GLU A 61 2.80 2.74 -9.34
N GLU A 62 2.49 4.03 -9.31
CA GLU A 62 1.86 4.71 -10.40
C GLU A 62 2.69 4.31 -11.61
N LEU A 63 2.25 3.27 -12.32
CA LEU A 63 2.72 3.03 -13.67
C LEU A 63 2.31 4.30 -14.39
N GLU A 64 3.23 5.27 -14.43
CA GLU A 64 3.17 6.34 -15.40
C GLU A 64 2.86 5.63 -16.71
N PRO A 65 1.74 5.99 -17.35
CA PRO A 65 1.29 5.23 -18.50
C PRO A 65 2.43 5.32 -19.50
N ASP A 66 3.01 4.17 -19.81
CA ASP A 66 4.16 4.06 -20.69
C ASP A 66 3.70 4.48 -22.08
N GLN A 67 3.76 5.79 -22.34
CA GLN A 67 3.17 6.46 -23.50
C GLN A 67 4.27 7.06 -24.36
N VAL A 68 4.05 7.01 -25.66
CA VAL A 68 4.88 7.62 -26.70
C VAL A 68 3.98 8.50 -27.57
N SER A 69 4.41 9.74 -27.79
CA SER A 69 3.69 10.67 -28.64
C SER A 69 4.11 10.48 -30.11
N CYS A 70 3.13 10.47 -31.01
CA CYS A 70 3.36 10.36 -32.44
C CYS A 70 3.97 11.65 -33.00
N GLN A 71 5.11 11.55 -33.70
CA GLN A 71 5.78 12.71 -34.29
C GLN A 71 5.02 13.34 -35.48
N GLU A 72 4.07 12.62 -36.08
CA GLU A 72 3.31 13.07 -37.26
C GLU A 72 1.96 13.71 -36.93
N CYS A 73 1.29 13.25 -35.87
CA CYS A 73 -0.06 13.70 -35.53
C CYS A 73 -0.28 14.02 -34.05
N GLU A 74 0.80 13.97 -33.25
CA GLU A 74 0.84 14.32 -31.82
C GLU A 74 -0.09 13.50 -30.92
N ALA A 75 -0.71 12.45 -31.46
CA ALA A 75 -1.54 11.55 -30.67
C ALA A 75 -0.71 10.73 -29.69
N ASP A 76 -1.23 10.56 -28.48
CA ASP A 76 -0.63 9.69 -27.47
C ASP A 76 -0.91 8.22 -27.78
N ASN A 77 0.12 7.40 -27.77
CA ASN A 77 0.06 5.96 -27.99
C ASN A 77 0.74 5.24 -26.84
N VAL A 78 0.44 3.95 -26.65
CA VAL A 78 1.20 3.11 -25.70
C VAL A 78 2.61 2.83 -26.26
N ARG A 79 3.64 2.79 -25.42
CA ARG A 79 5.04 2.56 -25.83
C ARG A 79 5.25 1.20 -26.50
N SER A 80 4.36 0.23 -26.28
CA SER A 80 4.35 -1.08 -26.96
C SER A 80 3.61 -1.10 -28.30
N ALA A 81 3.04 0.03 -28.75
CA ALA A 81 2.36 0.11 -30.05
C ALA A 81 3.37 0.28 -31.18
N ASN A 82 3.36 -0.63 -32.15
CA ASN A 82 4.20 -0.54 -33.35
C ASN A 82 3.74 0.58 -34.31
N TYR A 83 2.45 0.93 -34.29
CA TYR A 83 1.86 1.95 -35.17
C TYR A 83 0.97 2.90 -34.37
N CYS A 84 0.89 4.15 -34.83
CA CYS A 84 -0.01 5.16 -34.29
C CYS A 84 -1.48 4.79 -34.56
N GLN A 85 -2.31 4.83 -33.52
CA GLN A 85 -3.74 4.52 -33.64
C GLN A 85 -4.54 5.60 -34.39
N ASN A 86 -3.98 6.80 -34.57
CA ASN A 86 -4.64 7.91 -35.22
C ASN A 86 -4.24 8.05 -36.71
N CYS A 87 -2.94 8.03 -37.02
CA CYS A 87 -2.45 8.24 -38.38
C CYS A 87 -1.81 7.01 -39.04
N GLY A 88 -1.57 5.92 -38.30
CA GLY A 88 -1.00 4.68 -38.82
C GLY A 88 0.51 4.70 -39.08
N VAL A 89 1.23 5.78 -38.75
CA VAL A 89 2.70 5.83 -38.87
C VAL A 89 3.37 4.88 -37.87
N GLU A 90 4.50 4.30 -38.25
CA GLU A 90 5.31 3.47 -37.37
C GLU A 90 5.93 4.32 -36.24
N LEU A 91 5.92 3.79 -35.01
CA LEU A 91 6.44 4.45 -33.82
C LEU A 91 7.77 3.81 -33.42
N GLU A 92 8.77 4.64 -33.07
CA GLU A 92 10.05 4.15 -32.55
C GLU A 92 9.89 3.68 -31.10
N THR A 93 9.57 2.41 -30.89
CA THR A 93 9.42 1.82 -29.56
C THR A 93 10.80 1.44 -29.00
N ALA A 94 11.15 1.94 -27.82
CA ALA A 94 12.41 1.59 -27.12
C ALA A 94 12.31 0.25 -26.37
N GLU A 95 11.72 -0.79 -26.96
CA GLU A 95 11.77 -2.14 -26.39
C GLU A 95 13.07 -2.83 -26.80
N PRO A 96 13.86 -3.37 -25.86
CA PRO A 96 15.00 -4.18 -26.19
C PRO A 96 14.50 -5.40 -26.97
N GLU A 97 15.14 -5.67 -28.10
CA GLU A 97 15.05 -6.90 -28.87
C GLU A 97 15.16 -8.13 -27.95
N ASN A 98 14.02 -8.59 -27.42
CA ASN A 98 13.95 -9.81 -26.64
C ASN A 98 13.91 -10.97 -27.64
N PRO A 99 14.99 -11.77 -27.77
CA PRO A 99 15.02 -12.90 -28.70
C PRO A 99 13.98 -13.99 -28.36
N ALA A 100 13.29 -13.90 -27.23
CA ALA A 100 12.17 -14.78 -26.89
C ALA A 100 10.91 -14.54 -27.75
N ARG A 101 10.82 -13.44 -28.52
CA ARG A 101 9.75 -13.23 -29.51
C ARG A 101 10.13 -13.70 -30.91
N LYS A 102 11.17 -14.52 -31.03
CA LYS A 102 11.48 -15.25 -32.26
C LYS A 102 10.53 -16.44 -32.36
N LYS A 103 9.38 -16.23 -33.02
CA LYS A 103 8.47 -17.27 -33.56
C LYS A 103 8.42 -18.57 -32.74
N SER A 104 7.52 -18.65 -31.76
CA SER A 104 6.75 -19.89 -31.64
C SER A 104 5.46 -19.70 -32.43
N ASN A 105 5.56 -19.78 -33.75
CA ASN A 105 4.54 -20.59 -34.44
C ASN A 105 4.77 -22.02 -33.95
N GLY A 106 4.40 -22.31 -32.70
CA GLY A 106 4.07 -23.67 -32.32
C GLY A 106 2.65 -23.82 -32.82
N GLU A 107 2.51 -24.26 -34.07
CA GLU A 107 1.20 -24.51 -34.64
C GLU A 107 0.62 -25.69 -33.87
N VAL A 108 -0.19 -25.37 -32.86
CA VAL A 108 -0.82 -26.35 -32.01
C VAL A 108 -1.81 -27.15 -32.85
N TYR A 109 -1.50 -28.40 -33.14
CA TYR A 109 -2.39 -29.30 -33.88
C TYR A 109 -3.45 -29.90 -32.94
N TYR A 110 -4.67 -30.11 -33.45
CA TYR A 110 -5.72 -30.79 -32.69
C TYR A 110 -5.91 -32.21 -33.21
N CYS A 111 -5.83 -33.20 -32.32
CA CYS A 111 -6.08 -34.59 -32.67
C CYS A 111 -7.55 -34.76 -33.09
N ASP A 112 -7.78 -35.25 -34.31
CA ASP A 112 -9.11 -35.55 -34.85
C ASP A 112 -9.83 -36.70 -34.14
N LYS A 113 -9.12 -37.56 -33.40
CA LYS A 113 -9.71 -38.69 -32.66
C LYS A 113 -10.21 -38.29 -31.27
N CYS A 114 -9.44 -37.52 -30.51
CA CYS A 114 -9.79 -37.17 -29.12
C CYS A 114 -10.02 -35.67 -28.88
N GLY A 115 -9.70 -34.81 -29.85
CA GLY A 115 -9.85 -33.36 -29.74
C GLY A 115 -8.73 -32.67 -28.96
N ASN A 116 -7.77 -33.41 -28.42
CA ASN A 116 -6.70 -32.82 -27.62
C ASN A 116 -5.61 -32.19 -28.49
N THR A 117 -4.98 -31.18 -27.91
CA THR A 117 -3.80 -30.53 -28.44
C THR A 117 -2.62 -31.51 -28.53
N VAL A 118 -1.96 -31.56 -29.69
CA VAL A 118 -0.74 -32.34 -29.91
C VAL A 118 0.40 -31.40 -30.28
N PRO A 119 1.60 -31.53 -29.66
CA PRO A 119 2.77 -30.79 -30.06
C PRO A 119 3.24 -31.21 -31.47
N GLU A 120 3.78 -30.26 -32.24
CA GLU A 120 4.21 -30.46 -33.63
C GLU A 120 5.31 -31.53 -33.76
N GLU A 121 6.17 -31.68 -32.74
CA GLU A 121 7.22 -32.71 -32.70
C GLU A 121 6.73 -34.12 -32.33
N SER A 122 5.42 -34.37 -32.19
CA SER A 122 4.90 -35.68 -31.80
C SER A 122 4.46 -36.52 -33.01
N GLU A 123 5.04 -37.71 -33.16
CA GLU A 123 4.63 -38.69 -34.19
C GLU A 123 3.27 -39.34 -33.87
N SER A 124 2.82 -39.24 -32.62
CA SER A 124 1.53 -39.75 -32.17
C SER A 124 0.91 -38.88 -31.08
N CYS A 125 -0.41 -38.88 -30.99
CA CYS A 125 -1.15 -38.17 -29.96
C CYS A 125 -0.84 -38.80 -28.58
N PRO A 126 -0.25 -38.06 -27.64
CA PRO A 126 0.14 -38.59 -26.33
C PRO A 126 -1.06 -39.03 -25.47
N ASP A 127 -2.24 -38.49 -25.74
CA ASP A 127 -3.44 -38.77 -24.94
C ASP A 127 -4.21 -40.00 -25.41
N CYS A 128 -4.23 -40.28 -26.72
CA CYS A 128 -5.06 -41.34 -27.28
C CYS A 128 -4.30 -42.38 -28.12
N GLY A 129 -2.98 -42.20 -28.26
CA GLY A 129 -2.07 -43.11 -28.95
C GLY A 129 -2.28 -43.21 -30.45
N ARG A 130 -3.00 -42.25 -31.07
CA ARG A 130 -3.21 -42.24 -32.52
C ARG A 130 -1.98 -41.67 -33.22
N GLU A 131 -1.51 -42.33 -34.27
CA GLU A 131 -0.45 -41.82 -35.15
C GLU A 131 -0.92 -40.57 -35.91
N LEU A 132 -0.11 -39.52 -35.88
CA LEU A 132 -0.31 -38.32 -36.67
C LEU A 132 0.35 -38.57 -38.02
N SER A 133 -0.45 -38.71 -39.07
CA SER A 133 -0.01 -39.02 -40.44
C SER A 133 0.03 -37.79 -41.33
#